data_AF-A0A6A4BWS1-F1
#
_entry.id   AF-A0A6A4BWS1-F1
#
_cell.length_a   1.000
_cell.length_b   1.000
_cell.length_c   1.000
_cell.angle_alpha   90.00
_cell.angle_beta   90.00
_cell.angle_gamma   90.00
#
_symmetry.space_group_name_H-M   'P 1'
#
loop_
_entity.id
_entity.type
_entity.pdbx_description
1 polymer ?
#
loop_
_entity_poly.entity_id
_entity_poly.type
_entity_poly.pdbx_seq_one_letter_code
_entity_poly.pdbx_strand_id
1 'polypeptide(L)'
;MMEQNSAEGNPAEENSDEEPRDTLETDETTGEPREDQGNEFEASYQAPEARRVVDPAEAAAELRRARSAQDVDPVAVQAERRNRISKAQDEECRWTDLKTYLKGQIDQLTRRRAYNAGKVADHFVLRDDGLLYCGEARSEKLEIEVD
;
A
#
# COMPACT_ATOMS: atom_id res chain seq x y z
N MET A 1 -41.77 -20.45 18.85
CA MET A 1 -42.84 -19.48 18.51
C MET A 1 -42.36 -18.13 19.01
N MET A 2 -42.24 -17.04 18.26
CA MET A 2 -42.55 -16.70 16.86
C MET A 2 -41.63 -15.50 16.49
N GLU A 3 -41.21 -15.48 15.22
CA GLU A 3 -41.12 -14.33 14.29
C GLU A 3 -40.31 -13.07 14.69
N GLN A 4 -39.23 -12.76 13.96
CA GLN A 4 -39.20 -12.00 12.69
C GLN A 4 -39.74 -10.58 12.87
N ASN A 5 -38.88 -9.57 12.75
CA ASN A 5 -39.29 -8.23 12.36
C ASN A 5 -38.37 -7.72 11.26
N SER A 6 -39.06 -7.35 10.18
CA SER A 6 -38.60 -7.06 8.84
C SER A 6 -37.99 -5.68 8.70
N ALA A 7 -37.15 -5.54 7.67
CA ALA A 7 -36.84 -4.27 7.04
C ALA A 7 -38.10 -3.67 6.39
N GLU A 8 -38.26 -2.35 6.47
CA GLU A 8 -38.96 -1.53 5.47
C GLU A 8 -38.80 -0.02 5.76
N GLY A 9 -38.52 0.78 4.72
CA GLY A 9 -38.89 2.21 4.65
C GLY A 9 -37.77 3.26 4.63
N ASN A 10 -37.26 3.58 3.43
CA ASN A 10 -36.85 4.96 3.02
C ASN A 10 -38.12 5.75 2.57
N PRO A 11 -38.12 7.05 2.16
CA PRO A 11 -37.04 8.03 1.88
C PRO A 11 -37.34 9.50 2.32
N ALA A 12 -36.54 10.45 1.78
CA ALA A 12 -36.83 11.88 1.54
C ALA A 12 -36.42 12.83 2.70
N GLU A 13 -35.76 13.99 2.55
CA GLU A 13 -35.60 14.98 1.47
C GLU A 13 -34.24 15.70 1.66
N GLU A 14 -33.51 16.04 0.59
CA GLU A 14 -33.51 17.37 -0.07
C GLU A 14 -33.01 18.48 0.91
N ASN A 15 -32.07 19.37 0.63
CA ASN A 15 -31.61 19.99 -0.60
C ASN A 15 -30.38 20.86 -0.27
N SER A 16 -29.83 21.50 -1.31
CA SER A 16 -29.04 22.74 -1.31
C SER A 16 -27.55 22.59 -1.63
N ASP A 17 -27.34 22.29 -2.91
CA ASP A 17 -26.24 22.82 -3.72
C ASP A 17 -26.24 24.36 -3.69
N GLU A 18 -25.07 24.96 -3.44
CA GLU A 18 -24.85 26.40 -3.62
C GLU A 18 -23.74 26.61 -4.65
N GLU A 19 -24.13 26.72 -5.93
CA GLU A 19 -23.37 27.42 -6.96
C GLU A 19 -23.70 28.92 -6.87
N PRO A 20 -22.72 29.84 -6.78
CA PRO A 20 -23.00 31.24 -7.05
C PRO A 20 -22.84 31.55 -8.54
N ARG A 21 -23.93 31.99 -9.16
CA ARG A 21 -23.97 32.53 -10.53
C ARG A 21 -23.86 34.05 -10.56
N ASP A 22 -23.26 34.52 -11.65
CA ASP A 22 -23.09 35.88 -12.13
C ASP A 22 -24.37 36.75 -12.09
N THR A 23 -24.20 38.02 -11.72
CA THR A 23 -25.11 39.10 -12.10
C THR A 23 -24.33 40.26 -12.71
N LEU A 24 -24.53 40.46 -14.01
CA LEU A 24 -24.28 41.70 -14.72
C LEU A 24 -25.52 42.58 -14.57
N GLU A 25 -25.36 43.83 -14.12
CA GLU A 25 -26.28 44.91 -14.47
C GLU A 25 -25.49 46.13 -14.95
N THR A 26 -25.89 46.57 -16.13
CA THR A 26 -25.50 47.80 -16.82
C THR A 26 -26.59 48.85 -16.60
N ASP A 27 -26.22 50.08 -16.25
CA ASP A 27 -27.03 51.24 -16.61
C ASP A 27 -26.13 52.44 -17.00
N GLU A 28 -26.62 53.18 -17.98
CA GLU A 28 -25.95 54.14 -18.85
C GLU A 28 -25.96 55.57 -18.27
N THR A 29 -25.05 56.45 -18.74
CA THR A 29 -25.37 57.79 -19.30
C THR A 29 -24.24 58.83 -19.17
N THR A 30 -23.60 59.08 -20.33
CA THR A 30 -23.31 60.39 -20.96
C THR A 30 -22.14 61.28 -20.46
N GLY A 31 -21.16 61.49 -21.36
CA GLY A 31 -20.27 62.66 -21.34
C GLY A 31 -19.00 62.63 -22.22
N GLU A 32 -19.15 62.73 -23.56
CA GLU A 32 -18.22 63.25 -24.59
C GLU A 32 -16.82 62.62 -24.89
N PRO A 33 -16.35 62.65 -26.17
CA PRO A 33 -15.16 61.92 -26.62
C PRO A 33 -13.88 62.76 -26.52
N ARG A 34 -12.80 62.16 -26.01
CA ARG A 34 -11.44 62.65 -26.26
C ARG A 34 -10.56 61.50 -26.69
N GLU A 35 -10.28 61.47 -27.99
CA GLU A 35 -9.17 60.74 -28.57
C GLU A 35 -7.88 61.36 -28.05
N ASP A 36 -7.11 60.64 -27.24
CA ASP A 36 -5.64 60.62 -27.30
C ASP A 36 -5.08 59.56 -26.32
N GLN A 37 -3.96 58.94 -26.71
CA GLN A 37 -3.02 58.17 -25.87
C GLN A 37 -3.57 56.81 -25.42
N GLY A 38 -3.21 55.71 -26.09
CA GLY A 38 -1.86 55.15 -26.01
C GLY A 38 -1.85 54.03 -24.97
N ASN A 39 -1.67 52.79 -25.44
CA ASN A 39 -0.99 51.67 -24.77
C ASN A 39 -0.85 51.78 -23.24
N GLU A 40 -1.39 50.85 -22.44
CA GLU A 40 -0.70 49.59 -22.16
C GLU A 40 -1.66 48.67 -21.39
N PHE A 41 -1.96 47.50 -21.95
CA PHE A 41 -2.57 46.39 -21.23
C PHE A 41 -1.49 45.85 -20.28
N GLU A 42 -1.44 46.38 -19.05
CA GLU A 42 -0.54 45.88 -18.02
C GLU A 42 -1.11 44.54 -17.49
N ALA A 43 -0.88 43.49 -18.28
CA ALA A 43 -1.06 42.13 -17.82
C ALA A 43 -0.09 41.92 -16.66
N SER A 44 -0.61 41.89 -15.43
CA SER A 44 0.16 41.52 -14.25
C SER A 44 0.63 40.08 -14.39
N TYR A 45 1.83 39.90 -14.98
CA TYR A 45 2.56 38.65 -14.91
C TYR A 45 3.07 38.51 -13.47
N GLN A 46 2.24 37.95 -12.60
CA GLN A 46 2.78 37.42 -11.36
C GLN A 46 3.64 36.22 -11.73
N ALA A 47 4.96 36.43 -11.75
CA ALA A 47 5.92 35.37 -11.97
C ALA A 47 5.63 34.26 -10.96
N PRO A 48 5.46 32.99 -11.38
CA PRO A 48 5.30 31.90 -10.44
C PRO A 48 6.50 31.91 -9.51
N GLU A 49 6.27 31.97 -8.20
CA GLU A 49 7.37 31.92 -7.24
C GLU A 49 8.23 30.71 -7.58
N ALA A 50 9.51 30.98 -7.88
CA ALA A 50 10.45 29.95 -8.25
C ALA A 50 10.48 28.92 -7.12
N ARG A 51 9.90 27.74 -7.38
CA ARG A 51 9.97 26.61 -6.44
C ARG A 51 11.46 26.38 -6.18
N ARG A 52 11.90 26.67 -4.95
CA ARG A 52 13.28 26.42 -4.56
C ARG A 52 13.56 24.95 -4.81
N VAL A 53 14.44 24.67 -5.75
CA VAL A 53 14.97 23.33 -5.96
C VAL A 53 15.88 23.07 -4.77
N VAL A 54 15.32 22.52 -3.70
CA VAL A 54 16.11 22.07 -2.55
C VAL A 54 16.98 20.93 -3.05
N ASP A 55 18.29 21.02 -2.78
CA ASP A 55 19.20 19.93 -3.10
C ASP A 55 18.68 18.64 -2.42
N PRO A 56 18.51 17.53 -3.16
CA PRO A 56 18.04 16.28 -2.59
C PRO A 56 18.85 15.83 -1.36
N ALA A 57 20.14 16.17 -1.30
CA ALA A 57 21.00 15.89 -0.16
C ALA A 57 20.65 16.77 1.06
N GLU A 58 20.32 18.04 0.83
CA GLU A 58 19.89 18.98 1.88
C GLU A 58 18.52 18.59 2.43
N ALA A 59 17.54 18.30 1.55
CA ALA A 59 16.23 17.79 1.95
C ALA A 59 16.33 16.47 2.73
N ALA A 60 17.22 15.56 2.31
CA ALA A 60 17.46 14.32 3.04
C ALA A 60 18.16 14.55 4.39
N ALA A 61 19.06 15.54 4.49
CA ALA A 61 19.71 15.91 5.73
C ALA A 61 18.73 16.55 6.72
N GLU A 62 17.80 17.37 6.24
CA GLU A 62 16.71 17.94 7.06
C GLU A 62 15.75 16.85 7.54
N LEU A 63 15.35 15.91 6.67
CA LEU A 63 14.52 14.77 7.07
C LEU A 63 15.20 13.91 8.14
N ARG A 64 16.52 13.71 8.03
CA ARG A 64 17.33 13.00 9.04
C ARG A 64 17.49 13.79 10.34
N ARG A 65 17.59 15.13 10.29
CA ARG A 65 17.55 15.97 11.51
C ARG A 65 16.19 15.92 12.18
N ALA A 66 15.11 15.97 11.40
CA ALA A 66 13.75 15.87 11.89
C ALA A 66 13.46 14.50 12.52
N ARG A 67 14.03 13.42 11.96
CA ARG A 67 14.00 12.06 12.54
C ARG A 67 15.32 11.75 13.26
N SER A 68 15.51 12.38 14.43
CA SER A 68 16.68 12.15 15.27
C SER A 68 16.74 10.70 15.74
N ALA A 69 17.91 10.06 15.68
CA ALA A 69 18.14 8.73 16.25
C ALA A 69 17.95 8.69 17.78
N GLN A 70 17.94 9.86 18.45
CA GLN A 70 17.65 10.00 19.88
C GLN A 70 16.17 9.77 20.23
N ASP A 71 15.26 9.86 19.24
CA ASP A 71 13.81 9.71 19.43
C ASP A 71 13.36 8.23 19.34
N VAL A 72 14.26 7.32 18.95
CA VAL A 72 13.94 5.90 18.83
C VAL A 72 14.29 5.19 20.12
N ASP A 73 13.30 4.54 20.76
CA ASP A 73 13.54 3.71 21.93
C ASP A 73 14.51 2.56 21.60
N PRO A 74 15.70 2.50 22.21
CA PRO A 74 16.66 1.44 21.96
C PRO A 74 16.11 0.06 22.32
N VAL A 75 15.18 -0.03 23.28
CA VAL A 75 14.54 -1.30 23.65
C VAL A 75 13.65 -1.80 22.51
N ALA A 76 12.84 -0.93 21.92
CA ALA A 76 12.03 -1.25 20.75
C ALA A 76 12.88 -1.73 19.56
N VAL A 77 14.02 -1.09 19.28
CA VAL A 77 14.94 -1.51 18.20
C VAL A 77 15.50 -2.90 18.46
N GLN A 78 15.92 -3.20 19.69
CA GLN A 78 16.43 -4.52 20.03
C GLN A 78 15.33 -5.59 19.97
N ALA A 79 14.11 -5.26 20.40
CA ALA A 79 12.96 -6.16 20.29
C ALA A 79 12.67 -6.51 18.82
N GLU A 80 12.64 -5.50 17.94
CA GLU A 80 12.43 -5.70 16.51
C GLU A 80 13.57 -6.52 15.88
N ARG A 81 14.82 -6.22 16.23
CA ARG A 81 15.97 -7.01 15.75
C ARG A 81 15.83 -8.48 16.15
N ARG A 82 15.49 -8.78 17.40
CA ARG A 82 15.25 -10.15 17.87
C ARG A 82 14.08 -10.80 17.13
N ASN A 83 13.01 -10.06 16.87
CA ASN A 83 11.87 -10.57 16.10
C ASN A 83 12.28 -11.02 14.69
N ARG A 84 13.02 -10.16 13.98
CA ARG A 84 13.51 -10.47 12.63
C ARG A 84 14.46 -11.67 12.61
N ILE A 85 15.35 -11.76 13.61
CA ILE A 85 16.25 -12.92 13.75
C ILE A 85 15.44 -14.20 13.99
N SER A 86 14.49 -14.17 14.93
CA SER A 86 13.65 -15.34 15.22
C SER A 86 12.90 -15.81 13.98
N LYS A 87 12.27 -14.89 13.23
CA LYS A 87 11.56 -15.24 12.00
C LYS A 87 12.48 -15.89 10.97
N ALA A 88 13.66 -15.32 10.73
CA ALA A 88 14.62 -15.89 9.79
C ALA A 88 15.10 -17.29 10.23
N GLN A 89 15.33 -17.49 11.52
CA GLN A 89 15.71 -18.80 12.08
C GLN A 89 14.57 -19.82 11.97
N ASP A 90 13.34 -19.41 12.23
CA ASP A 90 12.16 -20.27 12.08
C ASP A 90 11.96 -20.69 10.62
N GLU A 91 12.17 -19.76 9.68
CA GLU A 91 12.14 -20.04 8.25
C GLU A 91 13.24 -21.02 7.83
N GLU A 92 14.50 -20.77 8.24
CA GLU A 92 15.64 -21.67 7.95
C GLU A 92 15.41 -23.09 8.50
N CYS A 93 14.89 -23.18 9.73
CA CYS A 93 14.52 -24.45 10.35
C CYS A 93 13.43 -25.18 9.53
N ARG A 94 12.40 -24.44 9.09
CA ARG A 94 11.32 -24.99 8.25
C ARG A 94 11.83 -25.45 6.89
N TRP A 95 12.76 -24.72 6.27
CA TRP A 95 13.36 -25.12 4.98
C TRP A 95 14.25 -26.36 5.13
N THR A 96 14.97 -26.48 6.24
CA THR A 96 15.77 -27.66 6.54
C THR A 96 14.89 -28.90 6.70
N ASP A 97 13.79 -28.79 7.43
CA ASP A 97 12.81 -29.87 7.58
C ASP A 97 12.21 -30.32 6.24
N LEU A 98 11.84 -29.34 5.41
CA LEU A 98 11.30 -29.61 4.08
C LEU A 98 12.31 -30.36 3.21
N LYS A 99 13.58 -29.95 3.22
CA LYS A 99 14.64 -30.66 2.47
C LYS A 99 14.80 -32.09 2.97
N THR A 100 14.86 -32.30 4.28
CA THR A 100 14.97 -33.63 4.89
C THR A 100 13.77 -34.51 4.52
N TYR A 101 12.56 -33.96 4.56
CA TYR A 101 11.33 -34.64 4.15
C TYR A 101 11.37 -35.05 2.67
N LEU A 102 11.74 -34.13 1.77
CA LEU A 102 11.82 -34.38 0.32
C LEU A 102 12.92 -35.38 -0.05
N LYS A 103 13.98 -35.50 0.75
CA LYS A 103 14.99 -36.56 0.62
C LYS A 103 14.49 -37.94 1.06
N GLY A 104 13.28 -38.03 1.63
CA GLY A 104 12.73 -39.26 2.20
C GLY A 104 13.32 -39.63 3.57
N GLN A 105 14.11 -38.75 4.18
CA GLN A 105 14.78 -38.97 5.48
C GLN A 105 13.86 -38.65 6.66
N ILE A 106 12.64 -39.21 6.63
CA ILE A 106 11.55 -38.85 7.55
C ILE A 106 11.87 -39.27 8.99
N ASP A 107 12.68 -40.31 9.17
CA ASP A 107 13.19 -40.81 10.45
C ASP A 107 14.02 -39.78 11.24
N GLN A 108 14.59 -38.79 10.53
CA GLN A 108 15.34 -37.68 11.15
C GLN A 108 14.43 -36.55 11.65
N LEU A 109 13.13 -36.60 11.34
CA LEU A 109 12.16 -35.59 11.73
C LEU A 109 11.24 -36.13 12.82
N THR A 110 10.82 -35.23 13.72
CA THR A 110 9.70 -35.56 14.60
C THR A 110 8.41 -35.66 13.79
N ARG A 111 7.43 -36.44 14.28
CA ARG A 111 6.11 -36.60 13.62
C ARG A 111 5.47 -35.25 13.23
N ARG A 112 5.56 -34.25 14.12
CA ARG A 112 4.99 -32.92 13.87
C ARG A 112 5.74 -32.17 12.77
N ARG A 113 7.07 -32.25 12.73
CA ARG A 113 7.91 -31.61 11.70
C ARG A 113 7.68 -32.24 10.33
N ALA A 114 7.68 -33.57 10.26
CA ALA A 114 7.37 -34.31 9.03
C ALA A 114 5.97 -33.97 8.49
N TYR A 115 4.96 -33.92 9.38
CA TYR A 115 3.60 -33.52 9.00
C TYR A 115 3.55 -32.10 8.42
N ASN A 116 4.22 -31.14 9.07
CA ASN A 116 4.24 -29.75 8.59
C ASN A 116 5.00 -29.60 7.27
N ALA A 117 6.11 -30.32 7.09
CA ALA A 117 6.86 -30.34 5.84
C ALA A 117 6.02 -30.92 4.69
N GLY A 118 5.34 -32.04 4.92
CA GLY A 118 4.46 -32.67 3.93
C GLY A 118 3.32 -31.77 3.45
N LYS A 119 2.85 -30.81 4.26
CA LYS A 119 1.79 -29.86 3.84
C LYS A 119 2.18 -28.94 2.68
N VAL A 120 3.47 -28.66 2.53
CA VAL A 120 3.97 -27.76 1.49
C VAL A 120 4.85 -28.48 0.46
N ALA A 121 5.20 -29.75 0.70
CA ALA A 121 6.11 -30.53 -0.12
C ALA A 121 5.72 -30.55 -1.61
N ASP A 122 4.43 -30.66 -1.91
CA ASP A 122 3.92 -30.69 -3.29
C ASP A 122 4.20 -29.40 -4.09
N HIS A 123 4.47 -28.29 -3.40
CA HIS A 123 4.81 -27.02 -4.03
C HIS A 123 6.29 -26.88 -4.35
N PHE A 124 7.14 -27.80 -3.89
CA PHE A 124 8.58 -27.68 -4.03
C PHE A 124 9.21 -28.92 -4.66
N VAL A 125 10.18 -28.67 -5.55
CA VAL A 125 11.08 -29.70 -6.06
C VAL A 125 12.45 -29.47 -5.45
N LEU A 126 12.98 -30.48 -4.76
CA LEU A 126 14.36 -30.49 -4.29
C LEU A 126 15.24 -31.09 -5.39
N ARG A 127 16.21 -30.32 -5.89
CA ARG A 127 17.20 -30.81 -6.85
C ARG A 127 18.43 -31.41 -6.16
N ASP A 128 19.24 -32.12 -6.93
CA ASP A 128 20.48 -32.75 -6.47
C ASP A 128 21.52 -31.74 -5.95
N ASP A 129 21.46 -30.49 -6.42
CA ASP A 129 22.27 -29.36 -5.93
C ASP A 129 21.86 -28.88 -4.51
N GLY A 130 20.79 -29.44 -3.94
CA GLY A 130 20.28 -29.12 -2.62
C GLY A 130 19.43 -27.85 -2.56
N LEU A 131 19.08 -27.25 -3.71
CA LEU A 131 18.20 -26.10 -3.80
C LEU A 131 16.72 -26.52 -3.95
N LEU A 132 15.84 -25.77 -3.31
CA LEU A 132 14.38 -25.92 -3.44
C LEU A 132 13.87 -24.98 -4.51
N TYR A 133 13.11 -25.50 -5.46
CA TYR A 133 12.41 -24.74 -6.49
C TYR A 133 10.91 -24.77 -6.22
N CYS A 134 10.28 -23.60 -6.11
CA CYS A 134 8.83 -23.50 -6.09
C CYS A 134 8.29 -23.91 -7.48
N GLY A 135 7.47 -24.96 -7.54
CA GLY A 135 6.68 -25.28 -8.71
C GLY A 135 5.42 -24.43 -8.76
N GLU A 136 4.82 -24.30 -9.94
CA GLU A 136 3.43 -23.86 -10.04
C GLU A 136 2.58 -24.90 -9.30
N ALA A 137 1.83 -24.45 -8.29
CA ALA A 137 0.93 -25.32 -7.57
C ALA A 137 0.02 -26.02 -8.58
N ARG A 138 0.11 -27.36 -8.67
CA ARG A 138 -0.92 -28.13 -9.36
C ARG A 138 -2.21 -27.88 -8.59
N SER A 139 -2.99 -26.94 -9.08
CA SER A 139 -4.36 -26.72 -8.66
C SER A 139 -5.12 -27.92 -9.18
N GLU A 140 -5.06 -29.03 -8.47
CA GLU A 140 -5.97 -30.15 -8.67
C GLU A 140 -7.36 -29.67 -8.28
N LYS A 141 -8.03 -29.02 -9.24
CA LYS A 141 -9.49 -29.06 -9.30
C LYS A 141 -9.85 -30.52 -9.51
N LEU A 142 -10.10 -31.22 -8.41
CA LEU A 142 -10.85 -32.47 -8.43
C LEU A 142 -12.29 -32.11 -8.82
N GLU A 143 -12.55 -31.98 -10.11
CA GLU A 143 -13.90 -32.06 -10.65
C GLU A 143 -14.30 -33.54 -10.54
N ILE A 144 -15.02 -33.85 -9.46
CA ILE A 144 -15.65 -35.16 -9.26
C ILE A 144 -16.85 -35.17 -10.22
N GLU A 145 -16.65 -35.74 -11.40
CA GLU A 145 -17.74 -36.14 -12.28
C GLU A 145 -18.36 -37.42 -11.69
N VAL A 146 -19.63 -37.32 -11.28
CA VAL A 146 -20.44 -38.46 -10.86
C VAL A 146 -21.31 -38.83 -12.05
N ASP A 147 -20.98 -39.94 -12.71
CA ASP A 147 -21.86 -40.67 -13.62
C ASP A 147 -22.46 -41.89 -12.91
#